data_AF-A0A814GA79-F1
#
_entry.id   AF-A0A814GA79-F1
#
_cell.length_a   1.000
_cell.length_b   1.000
_cell.length_c   1.000
_cell.angle_alpha   90.00
_cell.angle_beta   90.00
_cell.angle_gamma   90.00
#
_symmetry.space_group_name_H-M   'P 1'
#
loop_
_entity.id
_entity.type
_entity.pdbx_description
1 polymer ?
#
loop_
_entity_poly.entity_id
_entity_poly.type
_entity_poly.pdbx_seq_one_letter_code
_entity_poly.pdbx_strand_id
1 'polypeptide(L)'
;MLSSYTNSKYIYWTINWTLWTTDDAGRAVKITSVGTVSKCVQILESKLPHFLKHVFIKREQSKYFESIKLNTTDQYCLLQYDYSENFSTVHQNGIQLAHFSKKQLSLFTAHVWAGAQNYSYVLVFNNQTHNKHTVSQCLDHIFTHSQSSLPNPQEIVIFSDGSASQFKQRFLFKNLTTLARDFNFLLSCHFFATSHGKVSE
;
A
#
# COMPACT_ATOMS: atom_id res chain seq x y z
N MET A 1 0.71 32.38 -2.14
CA MET A 1 1.54 32.23 -0.92
C MET A 1 2.94 31.74 -1.27
N LEU A 2 3.13 30.91 -2.31
CA LEU A 2 4.45 30.59 -2.88
C LEU A 2 4.92 31.67 -3.86
N SER A 3 3.99 32.31 -4.58
CA SER A 3 4.26 33.44 -5.48
C SER A 3 4.91 34.66 -4.81
N SER A 4 4.72 34.85 -3.50
CA SER A 4 5.39 35.90 -2.71
C SER A 4 6.86 35.60 -2.39
N TYR A 5 7.30 34.35 -2.55
CA TYR A 5 8.70 33.94 -2.35
C TYR A 5 9.52 33.92 -3.64
N THR A 6 8.87 34.06 -4.80
CA THR A 6 9.56 34.21 -6.07
C THR A 6 9.93 35.66 -6.32
N ASN A 7 11.23 35.96 -6.40
CA ASN A 7 11.72 37.28 -6.78
C ASN A 7 11.17 37.65 -8.18
N SER A 8 10.62 38.86 -8.29
CA SER A 8 9.95 39.36 -9.51
C SER A 8 10.81 39.30 -10.76
N LYS A 9 12.14 39.23 -10.62
CA LYS A 9 13.08 39.08 -11.74
C LYS A 9 13.03 37.71 -12.42
N TYR A 10 12.61 36.65 -11.72
CA TYR A 10 12.72 35.27 -12.23
C TYR A 10 11.40 34.67 -12.72
N ILE A 11 10.28 35.36 -12.51
CA ILE A 11 8.94 34.82 -12.80
C ILE A 11 8.72 34.51 -14.29
N TYR A 12 9.47 35.17 -15.18
CA TYR A 12 9.42 34.98 -16.63
C TYR A 12 10.47 33.99 -17.15
N TRP A 13 11.34 33.45 -16.30
CA TRP A 13 12.36 32.49 -16.73
C TRP A 13 11.71 31.19 -17.18
N THR A 14 12.13 30.70 -18.34
CA THR A 14 11.72 29.40 -18.84
C THR A 14 12.51 28.31 -18.12
N ILE A 15 11.80 27.37 -17.53
CA ILE A 15 12.33 26.21 -16.82
C ILE A 15 11.68 24.93 -17.34
N ASN A 16 12.35 23.81 -17.08
CA ASN A 16 11.82 22.48 -17.31
C ASN A 16 11.45 21.86 -15.96
N TRP A 17 10.26 21.30 -15.84
CA TRP A 17 9.86 20.53 -14.67
C TRP A 17 9.15 19.25 -15.09
N THR A 18 9.06 18.29 -14.17
CA THR A 18 8.35 17.04 -14.43
C THR A 18 7.14 16.90 -13.54
N LEU A 19 6.05 16.38 -14.08
CA LEU A 19 4.82 16.12 -13.34
C LEU A 19 4.27 14.74 -13.70
N TRP A 20 3.62 14.11 -12.73
CA TRP A 20 2.83 12.92 -12.96
C TRP A 20 1.45 13.33 -13.46
N THR A 21 1.03 12.73 -14.57
CA THR A 21 -0.32 12.83 -15.16
C THR A 21 -0.88 11.44 -15.36
N THR A 22 -2.16 11.36 -15.67
CA THR A 22 -2.82 10.12 -16.08
C THR A 22 -2.97 10.14 -17.61
N ASP A 23 -2.63 9.04 -18.29
CA ASP A 23 -2.89 8.88 -19.73
C ASP A 23 -4.35 8.48 -20.00
N ASP A 24 -4.76 8.43 -21.27
CA ASP A 24 -6.13 8.04 -21.68
C ASP A 24 -6.51 6.62 -21.23
N ALA A 25 -5.53 5.78 -20.89
CA ALA A 25 -5.71 4.43 -20.38
C ALA A 25 -5.70 4.36 -18.84
N GLY A 26 -5.68 5.49 -18.14
CA GLY A 26 -5.71 5.54 -16.67
C GLY A 26 -4.35 5.29 -15.99
N ARG A 27 -3.25 5.26 -16.74
CA ARG A 27 -1.92 4.94 -16.21
C ARG A 27 -1.19 6.21 -15.78
N ALA A 28 -0.47 6.14 -14.66
CA ALA A 28 0.36 7.24 -14.20
C ALA A 28 1.62 7.36 -15.10
N VAL A 29 1.74 8.48 -15.80
CA VAL A 29 2.87 8.79 -16.69
C VAL A 29 3.57 10.05 -16.21
N LYS A 30 4.90 10.04 -16.22
CA LYS A 30 5.71 11.22 -15.92
C LYS A 30 5.95 12.00 -17.21
N ILE A 31 5.48 13.23 -17.26
CA ILE A 31 5.72 14.14 -18.40
C ILE A 31 6.70 15.23 -18.01
N THR A 32 7.49 15.68 -18.98
CA THR A 32 8.33 16.88 -18.85
C THR A 32 7.57 18.04 -19.47
N SER A 33 7.43 19.12 -18.70
CA SER A 33 6.79 20.35 -19.11
C SER A 33 7.81 21.47 -19.16
N VAL A 34 7.64 22.37 -20.12
CA VAL A 34 8.47 23.57 -20.31
C VAL A 34 7.57 24.80 -20.19
N GLY A 35 8.02 25.80 -19.44
CA GLY A 35 7.26 27.03 -19.27
C GLY A 35 7.89 27.95 -18.24
N THR A 36 7.16 28.99 -17.85
CA THR A 36 7.71 30.00 -16.93
C THR A 36 7.72 29.52 -15.47
N VAL A 37 8.63 30.07 -14.66
CA VAL A 37 8.63 29.88 -13.20
C VAL A 37 7.26 30.22 -12.61
N SER A 38 6.63 31.33 -13.05
CA SER A 38 5.28 31.72 -12.62
C SER A 38 4.25 30.61 -12.86
N LYS A 39 4.25 30.02 -14.06
CA LYS A 39 3.31 28.94 -14.40
C LYS A 39 3.55 27.69 -13.55
N CYS A 40 4.82 27.33 -13.33
CA CYS A 40 5.19 26.20 -12.47
C CYS A 40 4.71 26.42 -11.02
N VAL A 41 4.89 27.62 -10.48
CA VAL A 41 4.44 27.96 -9.11
C VAL A 41 2.93 27.92 -9.00
N GLN A 42 2.19 28.44 -9.97
CA GLN A 42 0.72 28.36 -9.99
C GLN A 42 0.22 26.92 -9.98
N ILE A 43 0.85 26.03 -10.75
CA ILE A 43 0.52 24.59 -10.76
C ILE A 43 0.83 23.95 -9.41
N LEU A 44 1.93 24.33 -8.76
CA LEU A 44 2.25 23.82 -7.43
C LEU A 44 1.26 24.32 -6.38
N GLU A 45 0.89 25.60 -6.43
CA GLU A 45 -0.11 26.20 -5.54
C GLU A 45 -1.48 25.54 -5.69
N SER A 46 -1.89 25.18 -6.92
CA SER A 46 -3.18 24.48 -7.13
C SER A 46 -3.18 23.06 -6.55
N LYS A 47 -2.03 22.38 -6.52
CA LYS A 47 -1.89 21.03 -5.96
C LYS A 47 -1.68 21.00 -4.44
N LEU A 48 -1.25 22.12 -3.86
CA LEU A 48 -0.86 22.21 -2.46
C LEU A 48 -2.00 21.83 -1.48
N PRO A 49 -3.26 22.28 -1.64
CA PRO A 49 -4.34 21.91 -0.72
C PRO A 49 -4.59 20.40 -0.66
N HIS A 50 -4.62 19.74 -1.83
CA HIS A 50 -4.79 18.29 -1.91
C HIS A 50 -3.60 17.54 -1.28
N PHE A 51 -2.38 18.00 -1.57
CA PHE A 51 -1.18 17.44 -0.96
C PHE A 51 -1.18 17.56 0.57
N LEU A 52 -1.50 18.74 1.11
CA LEU A 52 -1.56 18.96 2.56
C LEU A 52 -2.63 18.07 3.23
N LYS A 53 -3.80 17.93 2.60
CA LYS A 53 -4.84 17.00 3.06
C LYS A 53 -4.33 15.56 3.09
N HIS A 54 -3.67 15.10 2.02
CA HIS A 54 -3.07 13.77 1.99
C HIS A 54 -2.02 13.57 3.09
N VAL A 55 -1.12 14.55 3.28
CA VAL A 55 -0.09 14.51 4.33
C VAL A 55 -0.72 14.42 5.72
N PHE A 56 -1.78 15.19 5.97
CA PHE A 56 -2.52 15.13 7.23
C PHE A 56 -3.11 13.73 7.46
N ILE A 57 -3.87 13.21 6.50
CA ILE A 57 -4.51 11.89 6.61
C ILE A 57 -3.46 10.79 6.84
N LYS A 58 -2.38 10.80 6.05
CA LYS A 58 -1.29 9.83 6.20
C LYS A 58 -0.72 9.86 7.62
N ARG A 59 -0.45 11.05 8.16
CA ARG A 59 0.12 11.21 9.51
C ARG A 59 -0.83 10.69 10.59
N GLU A 60 -2.11 11.02 10.51
CA GLU A 60 -3.09 10.56 11.49
C GLU A 60 -3.30 9.04 11.42
N GLN A 61 -3.33 8.46 10.22
CA GLN A 61 -3.41 7.00 10.05
C GLN A 61 -2.16 6.29 10.59
N SER A 62 -0.96 6.83 10.35
CA SER A 62 0.28 6.27 10.92
C SER A 62 0.30 6.38 12.44
N LYS A 63 -0.14 7.50 13.02
CA LYS A 63 -0.25 7.64 14.49
C LYS A 63 -1.23 6.62 15.08
N TYR A 64 -2.38 6.44 14.43
CA TYR A 64 -3.37 5.46 14.87
C TYR A 64 -2.81 4.03 14.79
N PHE A 65 -2.16 3.66 13.68
CA PHE A 65 -1.48 2.37 13.55
C PHE A 65 -0.46 2.12 14.66
N GLU A 66 0.44 3.07 14.93
CA GLU A 66 1.43 2.94 16.01
C GLU A 66 0.75 2.84 17.39
N SER A 67 -0.36 3.56 17.62
CA SER A 67 -1.11 3.43 18.87
C SER A 67 -1.71 2.03 19.04
N ILE A 68 -2.23 1.41 17.97
CA ILE A 68 -2.74 0.04 18.06
C ILE A 68 -1.59 -0.93 18.32
N LYS A 69 -0.49 -0.80 17.57
CA LYS A 69 0.71 -1.64 17.70
C LYS A 69 1.27 -1.67 19.12
N LEU A 70 1.35 -0.50 19.78
CA LEU A 70 1.83 -0.38 21.16
C LEU A 70 0.88 -0.97 22.21
N ASN A 71 -0.41 -1.10 21.90
CA ASN A 71 -1.45 -1.60 22.81
C ASN A 71 -1.90 -3.03 22.46
N THR A 72 -1.14 -3.75 21.62
CA THR A 72 -1.46 -5.14 21.31
C THR A 72 -1.31 -6.04 22.53
N THR A 73 -2.14 -7.08 22.58
CA THR A 73 -2.09 -8.14 23.60
C THR A 73 -2.29 -9.50 22.91
N ASP A 74 -2.19 -10.58 23.66
CA ASP A 74 -2.50 -11.93 23.17
C ASP A 74 -3.94 -12.07 22.63
N GLN A 75 -4.87 -11.29 23.19
CA GLN A 75 -6.29 -11.30 22.79
C GLN A 75 -6.66 -10.20 21.80
N TYR A 76 -5.83 -9.14 21.71
CA TYR A 76 -6.03 -7.99 20.85
C TYR A 76 -4.84 -7.83 19.91
N CYS A 77 -4.95 -8.40 18.72
CA CYS A 77 -3.85 -8.52 17.79
C CYS A 77 -3.94 -7.49 16.66
N LEU A 78 -2.79 -7.08 16.14
CA LEU A 78 -2.68 -6.26 14.94
C LEU A 78 -2.10 -7.11 13.81
N LEU A 79 -2.82 -7.21 12.70
CA LEU A 79 -2.35 -7.84 11.47
C LEU A 79 -2.13 -6.78 10.40
N GLN A 80 -0.89 -6.63 9.93
CA GLN A 80 -0.59 -5.87 8.72
C GLN A 80 -0.27 -6.83 7.58
N TYR A 81 -0.83 -6.61 6.39
CA TYR A 81 -0.42 -7.34 5.20
C TYR A 81 -0.37 -6.47 3.95
N ASP A 82 0.48 -6.87 3.02
CA ASP A 82 0.68 -6.22 1.72
C ASP A 82 1.22 -7.20 0.67
N TYR A 83 1.04 -6.86 -0.61
CA TYR A 83 1.78 -7.48 -1.70
C TYR A 83 3.15 -6.81 -1.84
N SER A 84 4.23 -7.59 -1.86
CA SER A 84 5.50 -7.04 -2.33
C SER A 84 5.49 -6.89 -3.85
N GLU A 85 6.45 -6.12 -4.38
CA GLU A 85 6.76 -6.20 -5.81
C GLU A 85 7.09 -7.65 -6.21
N ASN A 86 6.72 -8.03 -7.43
CA ASN A 86 6.94 -9.38 -7.93
C ASN A 86 8.43 -9.72 -7.99
N PHE A 87 8.82 -10.80 -7.32
CA PHE A 87 10.19 -11.26 -7.28
C PHE A 87 10.54 -11.93 -8.61
N SER A 88 11.46 -11.32 -9.35
CA SER A 88 12.03 -11.94 -10.55
C SER A 88 13.03 -13.00 -10.13
N THR A 89 12.79 -14.27 -10.49
CA THR A 89 13.76 -15.34 -10.23
C THR A 89 14.94 -15.17 -11.20
N VAL A 90 15.91 -14.35 -10.82
CA VAL A 90 17.18 -14.27 -11.52
C VAL A 90 18.06 -15.38 -10.95
N HIS A 91 18.35 -16.39 -11.76
CA HIS A 91 19.36 -17.39 -11.38
C HIS A 91 20.69 -16.67 -11.15
N GLN A 92 21.26 -16.76 -9.94
CA GLN A 92 22.58 -16.20 -9.66
C GLN A 92 23.68 -16.82 -10.55
N ASN A 93 23.44 -18.01 -11.14
CA ASN A 93 24.29 -18.68 -12.13
C ASN A 93 23.45 -19.31 -13.26
N GLY A 94 22.92 -18.49 -14.18
CA GLY A 94 22.13 -18.96 -15.33
C GLY A 94 22.83 -18.72 -16.67
N ILE A 95 22.77 -19.71 -17.58
CA ILE A 95 23.28 -19.64 -18.96
C ILE A 95 22.51 -18.54 -19.73
N GLN A 96 23.17 -17.86 -20.67
CA GLN A 96 22.70 -16.69 -21.43
C GLN A 96 21.28 -16.82 -22.05
N LEU A 97 20.78 -18.04 -22.26
CA LEU A 97 19.42 -18.33 -22.75
C LEU A 97 18.28 -18.09 -21.74
N ALA A 98 18.57 -18.00 -20.44
CA ALA A 98 17.56 -17.70 -19.40
C ALA A 98 17.10 -16.22 -19.38
N HIS A 99 17.65 -15.39 -20.27
CA HIS A 99 17.36 -13.96 -20.35
C HIS A 99 15.95 -13.62 -20.86
N PHE A 100 15.26 -14.52 -21.56
CA PHE A 100 14.01 -14.21 -22.27
C PHE A 100 12.72 -14.69 -21.57
N SER A 101 12.80 -15.43 -20.46
CA SER A 101 11.61 -15.89 -19.70
C SER A 101 11.84 -15.82 -18.19
N LYS A 102 11.97 -14.59 -17.66
CA LYS A 102 12.03 -14.38 -16.21
C LYS A 102 10.70 -14.80 -15.59
N LYS A 103 10.66 -15.96 -14.93
CA LYS A 103 9.52 -16.31 -14.07
C LYS A 103 9.47 -15.30 -12.93
N GLN A 104 8.32 -14.67 -12.77
CA GLN A 104 8.06 -13.79 -11.63
C GLN A 104 7.20 -14.53 -10.62
N LEU A 105 7.55 -14.42 -9.35
CA LEU A 105 6.78 -14.93 -8.22
C LEU A 105 6.12 -13.75 -7.50
N SER A 106 4.88 -13.96 -7.08
CA SER A 106 4.16 -13.03 -6.22
C SER A 106 4.53 -13.36 -4.78
N LEU A 107 4.85 -12.35 -3.96
CA LEU A 107 4.99 -12.51 -2.52
C LEU A 107 3.89 -11.73 -1.82
N PHE A 108 3.16 -12.43 -0.96
CA PHE A 108 2.23 -11.82 -0.02
C PHE A 108 2.88 -11.84 1.36
N THR A 109 3.08 -10.64 1.92
CA THR A 109 3.74 -10.46 3.21
C THR A 109 2.70 -10.11 4.27
N ALA A 110 2.83 -10.70 5.44
CA ALA A 110 2.00 -10.37 6.58
C ALA A 110 2.82 -10.37 7.87
N HIS A 111 2.44 -9.50 8.79
CA HIS A 111 3.05 -9.41 10.10
C HIS A 111 1.95 -9.23 11.15
N VAL A 112 2.04 -10.02 12.22
CA VAL A 112 1.11 -10.00 13.34
C VAL A 112 1.85 -9.57 14.60
N TRP A 113 1.35 -8.53 15.25
CA TRP A 113 1.73 -8.16 16.62
C TRP A 113 0.68 -8.70 17.59
N ALA A 114 1.11 -9.51 18.56
CA ALA A 114 0.27 -10.13 19.59
C ALA A 114 0.97 -10.05 20.95
N GLY A 115 0.83 -8.90 21.61
CA GLY A 115 1.46 -8.65 22.90
C GLY A 115 2.98 -8.65 22.81
N ALA A 116 3.61 -9.57 23.53
CA ALA A 116 5.08 -9.70 23.53
C ALA A 116 5.62 -10.48 22.31
N GLN A 117 4.75 -11.14 21.54
CA GLN A 117 5.13 -11.99 20.43
C GLN A 117 4.75 -11.36 19.09
N ASN A 118 5.62 -11.56 18.09
CA ASN A 118 5.40 -11.10 16.73
C ASN A 118 5.60 -12.25 15.75
N TYR A 119 4.76 -12.31 14.72
CA TYR A 119 4.76 -13.38 13.73
C TYR A 119 4.86 -12.78 12.33
N SER A 120 5.85 -13.23 11.57
CA SER A 120 6.06 -12.81 10.19
C SER A 120 5.74 -13.96 9.25
N TYR A 121 4.96 -13.67 8.21
CA TYR A 121 4.58 -14.62 7.17
C TYR A 121 4.97 -14.08 5.80
N VAL A 122 5.49 -14.97 4.97
CA VAL A 122 5.71 -14.72 3.54
C VAL A 122 5.12 -15.89 2.78
N LEU A 123 4.03 -15.63 2.06
CA LEU A 123 3.41 -16.60 1.17
C LEU A 123 3.95 -16.38 -0.23
N VAL A 124 4.51 -17.43 -0.83
CA VAL A 124 5.14 -17.40 -2.15
C VAL A 124 4.32 -18.23 -3.12
N PHE A 125 3.93 -17.65 -4.25
CA PHE A 125 3.18 -18.38 -5.27
C PHE A 125 3.50 -17.89 -6.69
N ASN A 126 3.31 -18.80 -7.64
CA ASN A 126 3.62 -18.60 -9.06
C ASN A 126 2.46 -17.99 -9.87
N ASN A 127 1.43 -17.50 -9.20
CA ASN A 127 0.27 -16.87 -9.83
C ASN A 127 0.43 -15.34 -9.82
N GLN A 128 0.50 -14.74 -11.02
CA GLN A 128 0.60 -13.29 -11.22
C GLN A 128 -0.76 -12.59 -11.21
N THR A 129 -1.87 -13.34 -11.20
CA THR A 129 -3.19 -12.73 -11.04
C THR A 129 -3.36 -12.38 -9.58
N HIS A 130 -2.98 -11.14 -9.21
CA HIS A 130 -3.25 -10.51 -7.91
C HIS A 130 -4.76 -10.27 -7.73
N ASN A 131 -5.55 -11.34 -7.80
CA ASN A 131 -7.00 -11.28 -7.81
C ASN A 131 -7.55 -11.49 -6.39
N LYS A 132 -8.82 -11.15 -6.22
CA LYS A 132 -9.58 -11.28 -4.96
C LYS A 132 -9.53 -12.66 -4.30
N HIS A 133 -9.38 -13.73 -5.07
CA HIS A 133 -9.36 -15.10 -4.55
C HIS A 133 -8.03 -15.39 -3.87
N THR A 134 -6.93 -14.90 -4.44
CA THR A 134 -5.58 -15.05 -3.88
C THR A 134 -5.48 -14.42 -2.49
N VAL A 135 -6.01 -13.21 -2.30
CA VAL A 135 -6.00 -12.56 -0.97
C VAL A 135 -6.79 -13.38 0.05
N SER A 136 -7.95 -13.92 -0.33
CA SER A 136 -8.73 -14.81 0.55
C SER A 136 -7.91 -16.00 1.00
N GLN A 137 -7.33 -16.74 0.04
CA GLN A 137 -6.56 -17.94 0.33
C GLN A 137 -5.32 -17.64 1.18
N CYS A 138 -4.67 -16.48 0.95
CA CYS A 138 -3.55 -16.04 1.77
C CYS A 138 -3.98 -15.82 3.22
N LEU A 139 -5.09 -15.11 3.43
CA LEU A 139 -5.62 -14.86 4.77
C LEU A 139 -6.08 -16.15 5.46
N ASP A 140 -6.81 -17.01 4.75
CA ASP A 140 -7.23 -18.32 5.26
C ASP A 140 -6.02 -19.15 5.69
N HIS A 141 -4.96 -19.17 4.88
CA HIS A 141 -3.72 -19.88 5.21
C HIS A 141 -3.02 -19.27 6.43
N ILE A 142 -2.92 -17.93 6.51
CA ILE A 142 -2.33 -17.25 7.66
C ILE A 142 -3.13 -17.61 8.91
N PHE A 143 -4.45 -17.47 8.90
CA PHE A 143 -5.28 -17.74 10.07
C PHE A 143 -5.23 -19.20 10.51
N THR A 144 -5.30 -20.13 9.55
CA THR A 144 -5.18 -21.58 9.82
C THR A 144 -3.83 -21.94 10.44
N HIS A 145 -2.71 -21.41 9.91
CA HIS A 145 -1.39 -21.63 10.50
C HIS A 145 -1.20 -20.89 11.83
N SER A 146 -1.81 -19.72 11.95
CA SER A 146 -1.69 -18.89 13.13
C SER A 146 -2.47 -19.47 14.31
N GLN A 147 -3.56 -20.23 14.12
CA GLN A 147 -4.29 -20.86 15.22
C GLN A 147 -3.44 -21.79 16.08
N SER A 148 -2.40 -22.42 15.52
CA SER A 148 -1.49 -23.26 16.30
C SER A 148 -0.45 -22.46 17.09
N SER A 149 -0.22 -21.20 16.71
CA SER A 149 0.90 -20.38 17.18
C SER A 149 0.47 -19.12 17.93
N LEU A 150 -0.73 -18.59 17.64
CA LEU A 150 -1.33 -17.40 18.25
C LEU A 150 -2.16 -17.80 19.48
N PRO A 151 -2.08 -17.00 20.55
CA PRO A 151 -2.83 -17.25 21.80
C PRO A 151 -4.31 -16.85 21.67
N ASN A 152 -5.11 -17.63 20.92
CA ASN A 152 -6.57 -17.52 20.79
C ASN A 152 -7.10 -16.07 20.77
N PRO A 153 -6.87 -15.32 19.68
CA PRO A 153 -7.22 -13.90 19.59
C PRO A 153 -8.74 -13.69 19.69
N GLN A 154 -9.16 -12.68 20.46
CA GLN A 154 -10.57 -12.27 20.54
C GLN A 154 -10.90 -11.16 19.54
N GLU A 155 -9.95 -10.27 19.27
CA GLU A 155 -10.08 -9.19 18.31
C GLU A 155 -8.81 -9.03 17.47
N ILE A 156 -9.00 -8.81 16.18
CA ILE A 156 -7.91 -8.59 15.23
C ILE A 156 -8.17 -7.31 14.45
N VAL A 157 -7.25 -6.36 14.60
CA VAL A 157 -7.21 -5.13 13.81
C VAL A 157 -6.36 -5.35 12.58
N ILE A 158 -6.93 -5.15 11.41
CA ILE A 158 -6.24 -5.32 10.13
C ILE A 158 -5.82 -3.97 9.57
N PHE A 159 -4.57 -3.89 9.10
CA PHE A 159 -4.07 -2.80 8.28
C PHE A 159 -3.52 -3.32 6.95
N SER A 160 -3.91 -2.66 5.86
CA SER A 160 -3.35 -2.93 4.54
C SER A 160 -3.22 -1.65 3.71
N ASP A 161 -2.58 -1.76 2.56
CA ASP A 161 -2.58 -0.70 1.57
C ASP A 161 -4.02 -0.49 1.04
N GLY A 162 -4.33 0.72 0.60
CA GLY A 162 -5.69 1.06 0.13
C GLY A 162 -5.98 0.65 -1.32
N SER A 163 -5.21 -0.25 -1.93
CA SER A 163 -5.35 -0.65 -3.34
C SER A 163 -6.75 -1.19 -3.63
N ALA A 164 -7.52 -0.48 -4.46
CA ALA A 164 -8.91 -0.83 -4.75
C ALA A 164 -9.06 -2.12 -5.56
N SER A 165 -8.06 -2.45 -6.40
CA SER A 165 -8.07 -3.68 -7.21
C SER A 165 -7.80 -4.92 -6.36
N GLN A 166 -7.08 -4.78 -5.24
CA GLN A 166 -6.61 -5.88 -4.42
C GLN A 166 -7.37 -5.97 -3.10
N PHE A 167 -7.31 -4.93 -2.27
CA PHE A 167 -7.79 -4.98 -0.89
C PHE A 167 -9.09 -4.21 -0.69
N LYS A 168 -9.23 -2.99 -1.23
CA LYS A 168 -10.42 -2.16 -1.00
C LYS A 168 -11.58 -2.53 -1.94
N GLN A 169 -12.07 -3.76 -1.87
CA GLN A 169 -13.16 -4.30 -2.70
C GLN A 169 -14.18 -5.14 -1.91
N ARG A 170 -15.42 -5.23 -2.42
CA ARG A 170 -16.54 -5.95 -1.76
C ARG A 170 -16.24 -7.41 -1.40
N PHE A 171 -15.41 -8.07 -2.20
CA PHE A 171 -15.06 -9.48 -2.00
C PHE A 171 -14.14 -9.66 -0.80
N LEU A 172 -13.21 -8.72 -0.55
CA LEU A 172 -12.38 -8.76 0.65
C LEU A 172 -13.28 -8.70 1.88
N PHE A 173 -14.19 -7.72 1.96
CA PHE A 173 -15.07 -7.57 3.12
C PHE A 173 -15.93 -8.81 3.36
N LYS A 174 -16.47 -9.43 2.30
CA LYS A 174 -17.19 -10.71 2.42
C LYS A 174 -16.28 -11.79 3.05
N ASN A 175 -15.06 -11.94 2.55
CA ASN A 175 -14.13 -12.95 3.04
C ASN A 175 -13.73 -12.68 4.50
N LEU A 176 -13.47 -11.42 4.87
CA LEU A 176 -13.17 -11.04 6.26
C LEU A 176 -14.33 -11.35 7.21
N THR A 177 -15.59 -11.13 6.78
CA THR A 177 -16.75 -11.52 7.60
C THR A 177 -16.91 -13.02 7.76
N THR A 178 -16.52 -13.81 6.76
CA THR A 178 -16.50 -15.27 6.85
C THR A 178 -15.38 -15.72 7.80
N LEU A 179 -14.16 -15.19 7.64
CA LEU A 179 -13.03 -15.47 8.51
C LEU A 179 -13.33 -15.17 9.98
N ALA A 180 -13.89 -13.99 10.27
CA ALA A 180 -14.26 -13.61 11.64
C ALA A 180 -15.27 -14.60 12.26
N ARG A 181 -16.20 -15.12 11.46
CA ARG A 181 -17.17 -16.14 11.90
C ARG A 181 -16.50 -17.49 12.12
N ASP A 182 -15.70 -17.95 11.16
CA ASP A 182 -15.12 -19.30 11.16
C ASP A 182 -14.09 -19.47 12.29
N PHE A 183 -13.36 -18.40 12.61
CA PHE A 183 -12.34 -18.39 13.65
C PHE A 183 -12.83 -17.78 14.98
N ASN A 184 -14.08 -17.33 15.04
CA ASN A 184 -14.74 -16.78 16.24
C ASN A 184 -13.99 -15.62 16.91
N PHE A 185 -13.60 -14.62 16.12
CA PHE A 185 -13.01 -13.37 16.61
C PHE A 185 -13.72 -12.14 16.03
N LEU A 186 -13.55 -10.99 16.67
CA LEU A 186 -13.95 -9.68 16.14
C LEU A 186 -12.88 -9.16 15.19
N LEU A 187 -13.30 -8.44 14.15
CA LEU A 187 -12.39 -7.91 13.13
C LEU A 187 -12.72 -6.46 12.79
N SER A 188 -11.70 -5.61 12.82
CA SER A 188 -11.73 -4.26 12.26
C SER A 188 -10.71 -4.15 11.14
N CYS A 189 -11.00 -3.37 10.11
CA CYS A 189 -10.14 -3.24 8.93
C CYS A 189 -9.91 -1.77 8.60
N HIS A 190 -8.64 -1.39 8.50
CA HIS A 190 -8.16 -0.05 8.22
C HIS A 190 -7.23 -0.08 7.01
N PHE A 191 -7.20 1.03 6.27
CA PHE A 191 -6.36 1.18 5.09
C PHE A 191 -5.47 2.41 5.22
N PHE A 192 -4.20 2.27 4.84
CA PHE A 192 -3.32 3.41 4.67
C PHE A 192 -3.73 4.24 3.45
N ALA A 193 -3.39 5.54 3.47
CA ALA A 193 -3.65 6.46 2.38
C ALA A 193 -3.01 5.95 1.08
N THR A 194 -3.82 5.87 0.03
CA THR A 194 -3.40 5.35 -1.27
C THR A 194 -2.36 6.23 -1.95
N SER A 195 -1.56 5.59 -2.81
CA SER A 195 -0.77 6.20 -3.86
C SER A 195 0.43 7.08 -3.47
N HIS A 196 0.85 7.21 -2.20
CA HIS A 196 1.98 8.08 -1.83
C HIS A 196 1.89 9.51 -2.43
N GLY A 197 0.68 10.03 -2.67
CA GLY A 197 0.46 11.31 -3.35
C GLY A 197 0.58 11.29 -4.88
N LYS A 198 0.77 10.12 -5.52
CA LYS A 198 0.66 9.91 -6.96
C LYS A 198 -0.81 9.83 -7.36
N VAL A 199 -1.40 11.02 -7.49
CA VAL A 199 -2.68 11.33 -8.14
C VAL A 199 -3.92 10.68 -7.51
N SER A 200 -4.72 11.51 -6.86
CA SER A 200 -6.18 11.42 -6.87
C SER A 200 -6.69 12.81 -7.22
N GLU A 201 -6.86 13.06 -8.52
CA GLU A 201 -7.89 13.99 -8.99
C GLU A 201 -9.20 13.22 -9.13
#